data_AF-A0AAW4IU06-F1
#
_entry.id   AF-A0AAW4IU06-F1
#
_cell.length_a   1.000
_cell.length_b   1.000
_cell.length_c   1.000
_cell.angle_alpha   90.00
_cell.angle_beta   90.00
_cell.angle_gamma   90.00
#
_symmetry.space_group_name_H-M   'P 1'
#
loop_
_entity.id
_entity.type
_entity.pdbx_description
1 polymer ?
#
loop_
_entity_poly.entity_id
_entity_poly.type
_entity_poly.pdbx_seq_one_letter_code
_entity_poly.pdbx_strand_id
1 'polypeptide(L)'
;MEDKFEINSRVFKALGDSNRLKIIDLLSSGEKCACEILKFFDISQSTLSHHMKILSECGLVKCRKEGTWNHYSLNLNNANKSILFLMEIITSLD
;
A
#
# COMPACT_ATOMS: atom_id res chain seq x y z
N MET A 1 -7.74 -20.30 7.42
CA MET A 1 -7.85 -18.84 7.53
C MET A 1 -6.46 -18.32 7.84
N GLU A 2 -5.93 -17.35 7.09
CA GLU A 2 -4.64 -16.76 7.44
C GLU A 2 -4.73 -16.12 8.83
N ASP A 3 -3.69 -16.32 9.65
CA ASP A 3 -3.61 -15.74 10.99
C ASP A 3 -3.29 -14.23 10.92
N LYS A 4 -3.71 -13.46 11.93
CA LYS A 4 -3.52 -12.00 12.01
C LYS A 4 -2.05 -11.60 11.91
N PHE A 5 -1.14 -12.44 12.40
CA PHE A 5 0.31 -12.19 12.32
C PHE A 5 0.83 -12.29 10.88
N GLU A 6 0.38 -13.27 10.09
CA GLU A 6 0.80 -13.44 8.69
C GLU A 6 0.30 -12.31 7.79
N ILE A 7 -0.97 -11.92 7.95
CA ILE A 7 -1.58 -10.80 7.22
C ILE A 7 -0.78 -9.51 7.47
N ASN A 8 -0.51 -9.20 8.74
CA ASN A 8 0.19 -7.98 9.11
C ASN A 8 1.70 -8.03 8.80
N SER A 9 2.35 -9.20 8.88
CA SER A 9 3.73 -9.39 8.44
C SER A 9 3.91 -9.00 6.97
N ARG A 10 2.99 -9.40 6.09
CA ARG A 10 3.00 -8.99 4.67
C ARG A 10 2.84 -7.49 4.50
N VAL A 11 1.97 -6.85 5.29
CA VAL A 11 1.79 -5.39 5.29
C VAL A 11 3.07 -4.69 5.73
N PHE A 12 3.69 -5.07 6.85
CA PHE A 12 4.90 -4.42 7.35
C PHE A 12 6.11 -4.66 6.43
N LYS A 13 6.23 -5.86 5.84
CA LYS A 13 7.22 -6.13 4.80
C LYS A 13 7.00 -5.27 3.55
N ALA A 14 5.74 -4.94 3.23
CA ALA A 14 5.43 -3.99 2.16
C ALA A 14 5.83 -2.55 2.50
N LEU A 15 5.67 -2.14 3.76
CA LEU A 15 6.04 -0.82 4.26
C LEU A 15 7.55 -0.63 4.46
N GLY A 16 8.34 -1.72 4.57
CA GLY A 16 9.80 -1.67 4.77
C GLY A 16 10.63 -1.17 3.58
N ASP A 17 10.02 -0.56 2.56
CA ASP A 17 10.70 0.00 1.38
C ASP A 17 10.30 1.46 1.17
N SER A 18 11.30 2.31 0.93
CA SER A 18 11.14 3.75 0.88
C SER A 18 10.31 4.24 -0.30
N ASN A 19 10.36 3.57 -1.46
CA ASN A 19 9.52 3.94 -2.60
C ASN A 19 8.06 3.61 -2.34
N ARG A 20 7.76 2.46 -1.72
CA ARG A 20 6.39 2.10 -1.32
C ARG A 20 5.81 3.07 -0.28
N LEU A 21 6.62 3.54 0.66
CA LEU A 21 6.19 4.58 1.60
C LEU A 21 5.84 5.89 0.90
N LYS A 22 6.68 6.35 -0.04
CA LYS A 22 6.39 7.54 -0.87
C LYS A 22 5.12 7.36 -1.72
N ILE A 23 4.88 6.16 -2.24
CA ILE A 23 3.64 5.87 -2.99
C ILE A 23 2.43 6.00 -2.07
N ILE A 24 2.49 5.44 -0.86
CA ILE A 24 1.41 5.53 0.13
C ILE A 24 1.15 6.99 0.51
N ASP A 25 2.20 7.75 0.78
CA ASP A 25 2.10 9.18 1.06
C ASP A 25 1.42 9.94 -0.08
N LEU A 26 1.86 9.70 -1.32
CA LEU A 26 1.24 10.30 -2.51
C LEU A 26 -0.25 9.95 -2.62
N LEU A 27 -0.63 8.70 -2.36
CA LEU A 27 -2.02 8.23 -2.39
C LEU A 27 -2.87 8.69 -1.19
N SER A 28 -2.25 9.22 -0.13
CA SER A 28 -2.98 9.82 1.00
C SER A 28 -3.78 11.06 0.57
N SER A 29 -3.35 11.72 -0.51
CA SER A 29 -4.03 12.86 -1.14
C SER A 29 -5.20 12.48 -2.07
N GLY A 30 -5.51 11.19 -2.22
CA GLY A 30 -6.60 10.69 -3.06
C GLY A 30 -6.14 9.75 -4.18
N GLU A 31 -7.12 9.27 -4.95
CA GLU A 31 -6.88 8.35 -6.06
C GLU A 31 -5.97 8.98 -7.13
N LYS A 32 -5.01 8.22 -7.64
CA LYS A 32 -4.14 8.64 -8.75
C LYS A 32 -3.99 7.56 -9.81
N CYS A 33 -3.89 7.98 -11.05
CA CYS A 33 -3.55 7.10 -12.16
C CYS A 33 -2.08 6.66 -12.07
N ALA A 34 -1.77 5.46 -12.55
CA ALA A 34 -0.40 4.93 -12.64
C ALA A 34 0.57 5.92 -13.32
N CYS A 35 0.12 6.62 -14.36
CA CYS A 35 0.95 7.60 -15.07
C CYS A 35 1.21 8.88 -14.25
N GLU A 36 0.30 9.25 -13.36
CA GLU A 36 0.50 10.37 -12.45
C GLU A 36 1.49 10.01 -11.36
N ILE A 37 1.37 8.80 -10.80
CA ILE A 37 2.31 8.29 -9.79
C ILE A 37 3.72 8.25 -10.36
N LEU A 38 3.91 7.70 -11.56
CA LEU A 38 5.23 7.56 -12.18
C LEU A 38 5.99 8.89 -12.29
N LYS A 39 5.31 10.02 -12.44
CA LYS A 39 5.95 11.36 -12.54
C LYS A 39 6.70 11.77 -11.27
N PHE A 40 6.40 11.16 -10.12
CA PHE A 40 7.03 11.47 -8.83
C PHE A 40 8.25 10.59 -8.52
N PHE A 41 8.59 9.64 -9.40
CA PHE A 41 9.65 8.67 -9.16
C PHE A 41 10.62 8.60 -10.33
N ASP A 42 11.91 8.52 -10.02
CA ASP A 42 12.95 8.19 -10.97
C ASP A 42 13.15 6.67 -11.05
N ILE A 43 12.09 5.97 -11.49
CA ILE A 43 12.09 4.51 -11.66
C ILE A 43 11.39 4.12 -12.95
N SER A 44 11.66 2.91 -13.44
CA SER A 44 10.96 2.38 -14.60
C SER A 44 9.48 2.08 -14.30
N GLN A 45 8.65 2.06 -15.35
CA GLN A 45 7.25 1.65 -15.26
C GLN A 45 7.10 0.22 -14.70
N SER A 46 8.01 -0.70 -15.05
CA SER A 46 7.97 -2.09 -14.55
C SER A 46 8.27 -2.14 -13.05
N THR A 47 9.23 -1.35 -12.57
CA THR A 47 9.53 -1.18 -11.14
C THR A 47 8.33 -0.60 -10.39
N LEU A 48 7.70 0.45 -10.91
CA LEU A 48 6.48 1.00 -10.31
C LEU A 48 5.36 -0.05 -10.25
N SER A 49 5.14 -0.77 -11.36
CA SER A 49 4.11 -1.82 -11.42
C SER A 49 4.36 -2.93 -10.40
N HIS A 50 5.63 -3.28 -10.16
CA HIS A 50 6.01 -4.22 -9.12
C HIS A 50 5.66 -3.71 -7.71
N HIS A 51 5.97 -2.45 -7.41
CA HIS A 51 5.56 -1.83 -6.14
C HIS A 51 4.04 -1.81 -5.96
N MET A 52 3.30 -1.42 -7.01
CA MET A 52 1.83 -1.39 -6.97
C MET A 52 1.22 -2.78 -6.80
N LYS A 53 1.81 -3.81 -7.42
CA LYS A 53 1.40 -5.20 -7.23
C LYS A 53 1.55 -5.62 -5.77
N ILE A 54 2.72 -5.38 -5.16
CA ILE A 54 2.94 -5.76 -3.76
C ILE A 54 1.99 -5.02 -2.82
N LEU A 55 1.80 -3.71 -3.02
CA LEU A 55 0.89 -2.90 -2.22
C LEU A 55 -0.57 -3.31 -2.37
N SER A 56 -0.96 -3.79 -3.55
CA SER A 56 -2.31 -4.32 -3.80
C SER A 56 -2.48 -5.72 -3.20
N GLU A 57 -1.48 -6.58 -3.31
CA GLU A 57 -1.50 -7.96 -2.78
C GLU A 57 -1.51 -8.00 -1.25
N CYS A 58 -0.82 -7.07 -0.57
CA CYS A 58 -0.93 -6.93 0.89
C CYS A 58 -2.20 -6.17 1.32
N GLY A 59 -2.98 -5.66 0.36
CA GLY A 59 -4.28 -5.04 0.61
C GLY A 59 -4.21 -3.62 1.14
N LEU A 60 -3.05 -2.95 1.13
CA LEU A 60 -2.92 -1.52 1.49
C LEU A 60 -3.42 -0.58 0.40
N VAL A 61 -3.34 -1.01 -0.87
CA VAL A 61 -3.77 -0.23 -2.03
C VAL A 61 -4.88 -0.96 -2.77
N LYS A 62 -5.89 -0.20 -3.21
CA LYS A 62 -6.91 -0.67 -4.14
C LYS A 62 -6.52 -0.27 -5.55
N CYS A 63 -6.86 -1.11 -6.51
CA CYS A 63 -6.66 -0.85 -7.94
C CYS A 63 -8.01 -0.91 -8.64
N ARG A 64 -8.36 0.14 -9.36
CA ARG A 64 -9.51 0.21 -10.26
C ARG A 64 -9.01 0.45 -11.68
N LYS A 65 -9.56 -0.25 -12.65
CA LYS A 65 -9.22 -0.02 -14.05
C LYS A 65 -10.18 1.00 -14.66
N GLU A 66 -9.65 2.00 -15.33
CA GLU A 66 -10.41 2.99 -16.10
C GLU A 66 -9.80 3.13 -17.50
N GLY A 67 -10.50 2.61 -18.50
CA GLY A 67 -9.95 2.47 -19.85
C GLY A 67 -8.69 1.60 -19.86
N THR A 68 -7.60 2.17 -20.35
CA THR A 68 -6.29 1.51 -20.43
C THR A 68 -5.47 1.63 -19.15
N TRP A 69 -5.85 2.52 -18.23
CA TRP A 69 -5.04 2.89 -17.08
C TRP A 69 -5.56 2.30 -15.77
N ASN A 70 -4.63 2.02 -14.87
CA ASN A 70 -4.95 1.66 -13.50
C ASN A 70 -4.94 2.92 -12.63
N HIS A 71 -5.97 3.04 -11.81
CA HIS A 71 -6.15 4.04 -10.79
C HIS A 71 -5.99 3.40 -9.43
N TYR A 72 -5.22 4.04 -8.56
CA TYR A 72 -4.85 3.50 -7.26
C TYR A 72 -5.30 4.42 -6.14
N SER A 73 -5.79 3.84 -5.05
CA SER A 73 -6.21 4.55 -3.85
C SER A 73 -5.84 3.75 -2.60
N LEU A 74 -5.73 4.42 -1.45
CA LEU A 74 -5.47 3.72 -0.19
C LEU A 74 -6.69 2.90 0.24
N ASN A 75 -6.43 1.71 0.77
CA ASN A 75 -7.41 0.94 1.49
C ASN A 75 -7.40 1.31 2.98
N LEU A 76 -8.04 2.42 3.32
CA LEU A 76 -8.04 2.96 4.70
C LEU A 76 -8.54 1.95 5.74
N ASN A 77 -9.47 1.06 5.38
CA ASN A 77 -9.95 0.01 6.28
C ASN A 77 -8.80 -0.94 6.69
N ASN A 78 -8.05 -1.44 5.71
CA ASN A 78 -6.94 -2.35 5.97
C ASN A 78 -5.76 -1.62 6.64
N ALA A 79 -5.46 -0.39 6.21
CA ALA A 79 -4.43 0.42 6.85
C ALA A 79 -4.74 0.64 8.34
N ASN A 80 -5.97 1.02 8.69
CA ASN A 80 -6.39 1.21 10.08
C ASN A 80 -6.31 -0.09 10.88
N LYS A 81 -6.73 -1.23 10.31
CA LYS A 81 -6.60 -2.54 10.97
C LYS A 81 -5.14 -2.88 11.29
N SER A 82 -4.23 -2.63 10.35
CA SER A 82 -2.81 -2.92 10.57
C SER A 82 -2.16 -1.99 11.59
N ILE A 83 -2.56 -0.71 11.61
CA ILE A 83 -2.11 0.24 12.63
C ILE A 83 -2.62 -0.17 14.03
N LEU A 84 -3.91 -0.50 14.14
CA LEU A 84 -4.51 -0.96 15.41
C LEU A 84 -3.86 -2.25 15.91
N PHE A 85 -3.61 -3.21 15.02
CA PHE A 85 -2.89 -4.43 15.37
C PHE A 85 -1.47 -4.13 15.86
N LEU A 86 -0.72 -3.28 15.15
CA LEU A 86 0.63 -2.93 15.57
C LEU A 86 0.62 -2.27 16.96
N MET A 87 -0.32 -1.34 17.18
CA MET A 87 -0.52 -0.68 18.47
C MET A 87 -0.81 -1.69 19.58
N GLU A 88 -1.78 -2.59 19.38
CA GLU A 88 -2.15 -3.66 20.33
C GLU A 88 -0.92 -4.45 20.83
N ILE A 89 -0.01 -4.82 19.92
CA ILE A 89 1.11 -5.71 20.27
C ILE A 89 2.36 -4.98 20.78
N ILE A 90 2.55 -3.69 20.48
CA ILE A 90 3.77 -2.95 20.90
C ILE A 90 3.54 -1.96 22.03
N THR A 91 2.30 -1.53 22.28
CA THR A 91 2.02 -0.52 23.31
C THR A 91 1.39 -1.07 24.57
N SER A 92 1.08 -2.38 24.64
CA SER A 92 0.39 -2.99 25.80
C SER A 92 -0.79 -2.14 26.27
N LEU A 93 -1.80 -1.99 25.42
CA LEU A 93 -3.07 -1.45 25.89
C LEU A 93 -3.77 -2.57 26.67
N ASP A 94 -3.58 -2.55 28.00
CA ASP A 94 -4.48 -3.19 28.95
C ASP A 94 -5.91 -2.61 28.84
#